data_AF-A0A8H6FHU7-F1
#
_entry.id   AF-A0A8H6FHU7-F1
#
_cell.length_a   1.000
_cell.length_b   1.000
_cell.length_c   1.000
_cell.angle_alpha   90.00
_cell.angle_beta   90.00
_cell.angle_gamma   90.00
#
_symmetry.space_group_name_H-M   'P 1'
#
loop_
_entity.id
_entity.type
_entity.pdbx_description
1 polymer ?
#
loop_
_entity_poly.entity_id
_entity_poly.type
_entity_poly.pdbx_seq_one_letter_code
_entity_poly.pdbx_strand_id
1 'polypeptide(L)'
;MDVSADHTVDRDTPSFSSVSSHARSGAATARTYYDSHDADTFYRTIWGGSTINIGPYDSPNDPIPAASHRTIERMAALLAPITRATRILDLGSGYGGAARYLARTYGCNVCCVNVSEVENERSREMVEEEGLGRLVGVREGCFEDLGSILKRLKLQSLGDVESYRRWFEEAGFVDVGFVDLTRDMEVHYGRVLREMESRERELKGDISDDYVGNMKVGLRNWVEGARSGRLCWGILQFHR
;
A
#
# COMPACT_ATOMS: atom_id res chain seq x y z
N MET A 1 6.57 58.37 -41.56
CA MET A 1 6.58 56.91 -41.42
C MET A 1 6.59 56.65 -39.93
N ASP A 2 5.39 56.56 -39.37
CA ASP A 2 5.11 56.43 -37.95
C ASP A 2 4.52 55.03 -37.79
N VAL A 3 5.21 54.15 -37.06
CA VAL A 3 4.82 52.75 -36.89
C VAL A 3 4.31 52.60 -35.47
N SER A 4 3.00 52.73 -35.34
CA SER A 4 2.22 52.34 -34.16
C SER A 4 2.34 50.82 -33.96
N ALA A 5 2.98 50.39 -32.87
CA ALA A 5 2.92 49.02 -32.40
C ALA A 5 1.70 48.85 -31.49
N ASP A 6 0.71 48.13 -32.00
CA ASP A 6 -0.48 47.67 -31.30
C ASP A 6 -0.06 46.67 -30.19
N HIS A 7 -0.48 46.93 -28.95
CA HIS A 7 -0.35 46.00 -27.83
C HIS A 7 -1.74 45.51 -27.47
N THR A 8 -2.18 44.47 -28.18
CA THR A 8 -3.32 43.67 -27.78
C THR A 8 -2.91 42.81 -26.57
N VAL A 9 -3.37 43.24 -25.39
CA VAL A 9 -3.33 42.42 -24.16
C VAL A 9 -4.34 41.30 -24.34
N ASP A 10 -3.84 40.10 -24.65
CA ASP A 10 -4.64 38.89 -24.66
C ASP A 10 -5.01 38.52 -23.22
N ARG A 11 -6.20 38.96 -22.80
CA ARG A 11 -6.86 38.54 -21.57
C ARG A 11 -7.49 37.18 -21.85
N ASP A 12 -6.79 36.11 -21.53
CA ASP A 12 -7.37 34.81 -21.14
C ASP A 12 -6.26 33.82 -20.70
N THR A 13 -5.53 34.18 -19.64
CA THR A 13 -4.75 33.19 -18.86
C THR A 13 -5.62 32.69 -17.71
N PRO A 14 -6.03 31.40 -17.68
CA PRO A 14 -6.78 30.87 -16.54
C PRO A 14 -5.88 30.89 -15.30
N SER A 15 -6.33 31.55 -14.23
CA SER A 15 -5.62 31.59 -12.96
C SER A 15 -5.48 30.17 -12.39
N PHE A 16 -4.24 29.71 -12.24
CA PHE A 16 -3.89 28.45 -11.59
C PHE A 16 -4.09 28.57 -10.07
N SER A 17 -5.22 28.11 -9.52
CA SER A 17 -5.38 28.03 -8.06
C SER A 17 -6.22 26.87 -7.50
N SER A 18 -6.86 26.02 -8.32
CA SER A 18 -7.86 25.07 -7.79
C SER A 18 -7.46 23.59 -7.67
N VAL A 19 -6.19 23.21 -7.89
CA VAL A 19 -5.78 21.78 -7.91
C VAL A 19 -5.21 21.28 -6.55
N SER A 20 -5.15 22.09 -5.50
CA SER A 20 -4.34 21.79 -4.29
C SER A 20 -5.07 21.23 -3.05
N SER A 21 -6.39 21.03 -3.10
CA SER A 21 -7.18 20.63 -1.91
C SER A 21 -7.52 19.14 -1.81
N HIS A 22 -7.64 18.43 -2.94
CA HIS A 22 -8.21 17.07 -2.95
C HIS A 22 -7.20 15.92 -2.82
N ALA A 23 -5.93 16.11 -3.22
CA ALA A 23 -4.90 15.08 -3.01
C ALA A 23 -4.53 14.96 -1.52
N ARG A 24 -4.37 16.10 -0.84
CA ARG A 24 -4.18 16.17 0.61
C ARG A 24 -5.32 15.53 1.41
N SER A 25 -6.55 15.50 0.88
CA SER A 25 -7.66 14.83 1.56
C SER A 25 -7.56 13.30 1.55
N GLY A 26 -6.93 12.70 0.53
CA GLY A 26 -6.72 11.25 0.46
C GLY A 26 -5.75 10.75 1.53
N ALA A 27 -4.55 11.35 1.58
CA ALA A 27 -3.55 11.07 2.60
C ALA A 27 -4.04 11.36 4.03
N ALA A 28 -4.77 12.47 4.22
CA ALA A 28 -5.38 12.77 5.52
C ALA A 28 -6.42 11.72 5.92
N THR A 29 -7.28 11.28 4.99
CA THR A 29 -8.27 10.22 5.26
C THR A 29 -7.59 8.89 5.60
N ALA A 30 -6.57 8.50 4.84
CA ALA A 30 -5.80 7.29 5.10
C ALA A 30 -5.12 7.36 6.48
N ARG A 31 -4.47 8.48 6.80
CA ARG A 31 -3.86 8.73 8.11
C ARG A 31 -4.87 8.60 9.23
N THR A 32 -6.00 9.32 9.16
CA THR A 32 -7.06 9.24 10.17
C THR A 32 -7.56 7.81 10.38
N TYR A 33 -7.68 7.03 9.31
CA TYR A 33 -8.09 5.64 9.42
C TYR A 33 -7.02 4.76 10.08
N TYR A 34 -5.77 4.76 9.60
CA TYR A 34 -4.72 3.88 10.11
C TYR A 34 -4.21 4.29 11.50
N ASP A 35 -4.29 5.57 11.87
CA ASP A 35 -3.99 6.05 13.22
C ASP A 35 -5.14 5.76 14.22
N SER A 36 -6.28 5.25 13.75
CA SER A 36 -7.40 4.93 14.66
C SER A 36 -7.09 3.69 15.50
N HIS A 37 -7.49 3.75 16.78
CA HIS A 37 -7.35 2.62 17.71
C HIS A 37 -7.99 1.33 17.18
N ASP A 38 -9.17 1.45 16.57
CA ASP A 38 -9.91 0.33 16.02
C ASP A 38 -9.13 -0.35 14.87
N ALA A 39 -8.57 0.43 13.95
CA ALA A 39 -7.80 -0.10 12.83
C ALA A 39 -6.49 -0.74 13.28
N ASP A 40 -5.71 -0.07 14.13
CA ASP A 40 -4.47 -0.62 14.67
C ASP A 40 -4.72 -1.95 15.41
N THR A 41 -5.73 -1.99 16.28
CA THR A 41 -6.09 -3.20 17.04
C THR A 41 -6.53 -4.33 16.11
N PHE A 42 -7.32 -4.03 15.08
CA PHE A 42 -7.73 -5.00 14.07
C PHE A 42 -6.52 -5.57 13.30
N TYR A 43 -5.63 -4.73 12.77
CA TYR A 43 -4.50 -5.19 11.98
C TYR A 43 -3.46 -5.95 12.81
N ARG A 44 -3.22 -5.54 14.06
CA ARG A 44 -2.36 -6.29 14.99
C ARG A 44 -2.94 -7.63 15.37
N THR A 45 -4.23 -7.67 15.68
CA THR A 45 -4.87 -8.85 16.27
C THR A 45 -5.30 -9.86 15.22
N ILE A 46 -5.96 -9.41 14.16
CA ILE A 46 -6.59 -10.27 13.15
C ILE A 46 -5.70 -10.46 11.92
N TRP A 47 -5.05 -9.39 11.43
CA TRP A 47 -4.27 -9.46 10.18
C TRP A 47 -2.84 -9.98 10.36
N GLY A 48 -2.33 -10.01 11.59
CA GLY A 48 -1.04 -10.61 11.93
C GLY A 48 0.05 -9.66 12.39
N GLY A 49 -0.22 -8.35 12.47
CA GLY A 49 0.62 -7.38 13.17
C GLY A 49 2.06 -7.20 12.68
N SER A 50 2.41 -7.69 11.48
CA SER A 50 3.74 -7.51 10.89
C SER A 50 3.66 -7.19 9.41
N THR A 51 3.00 -8.05 8.64
CA THR A 51 2.84 -7.89 7.20
C THR A 51 1.36 -7.79 6.85
N ILE A 52 0.93 -6.60 6.43
CA ILE A 52 -0.47 -6.30 6.09
C ILE A 52 -0.61 -6.23 4.57
N ASN A 53 -0.81 -7.37 3.92
CA ASN A 53 -1.18 -7.44 2.51
C ASN A 53 -1.97 -8.71 2.24
N ILE A 54 -2.58 -8.80 1.06
CA ILE A 54 -3.18 -10.05 0.57
C ILE A 54 -2.05 -11.06 0.33
N GLY A 55 -2.33 -12.32 0.61
CA GLY A 55 -1.37 -13.42 0.56
C GLY A 55 -1.86 -14.57 -0.31
N PRO A 56 -0.98 -15.29 -1.05
CA PRO A 56 -1.34 -16.55 -1.67
C PRO A 56 -1.53 -17.66 -0.63
N TYR A 57 -2.41 -18.62 -0.91
CA TYR A 57 -2.75 -19.73 -0.02
C TYR A 57 -2.45 -21.09 -0.67
N ASP A 58 -1.68 -21.94 0.00
CA ASP A 58 -1.51 -23.34 -0.38
C ASP A 58 -2.69 -24.18 0.13
N SER A 59 -3.26 -23.76 1.26
CA SER A 59 -4.50 -24.29 1.83
C SER A 59 -5.42 -23.16 2.29
N PRO A 60 -6.76 -23.25 2.13
CA PRO A 60 -7.71 -22.24 2.60
C PRO A 60 -7.67 -21.93 4.11
N ASN A 61 -6.97 -22.78 4.88
CA ASN A 61 -6.81 -22.66 6.32
C ASN A 61 -5.42 -22.14 6.74
N ASP A 62 -4.53 -21.82 5.79
CA ASP A 62 -3.22 -21.28 6.15
C ASP A 62 -3.38 -20.03 7.03
N PRO A 63 -2.45 -19.80 7.98
CA PRO A 63 -2.45 -18.58 8.77
C PRO A 63 -2.32 -17.35 7.87
N ILE A 64 -3.14 -16.32 8.13
CA ILE A 64 -3.08 -15.04 7.42
C ILE A 64 -1.65 -14.47 7.40
N PRO A 65 -0.89 -14.45 8.53
CA PRO A 65 0.47 -13.91 8.51
C PRO A 65 1.41 -14.67 7.56
N ALA A 66 1.26 -15.99 7.47
CA ALA A 66 2.07 -16.82 6.57
C ALA A 66 1.73 -16.54 5.11
N ALA A 67 0.44 -16.43 4.79
CA ALA A 67 0.00 -16.07 3.44
C ALA A 67 0.54 -14.68 3.04
N SER A 68 0.38 -13.67 3.89
CA SER A 68 0.90 -12.32 3.62
C SER A 68 2.43 -12.31 3.45
N HIS A 69 3.14 -13.16 4.22
CA HIS A 69 4.59 -13.30 4.06
C HIS A 69 4.99 -13.85 2.69
N ARG A 70 4.26 -14.86 2.18
CA ARG A 70 4.51 -15.43 0.85
C ARG A 70 4.40 -14.39 -0.28
N THR A 71 3.57 -13.36 -0.13
CA THR A 71 3.54 -12.24 -1.08
C THR A 71 4.87 -11.50 -1.13
N ILE A 72 5.47 -11.22 0.04
CA ILE A 72 6.80 -10.57 0.10
C ILE A 72 7.86 -11.46 -0.52
N GLU A 73 7.87 -12.76 -0.19
CA GLU A 73 8.84 -13.71 -0.75
C GLU A 73 8.72 -13.77 -2.29
N ARG A 74 7.50 -13.81 -2.80
CA ARG A 74 7.25 -13.83 -4.25
C ARG A 74 7.67 -12.55 -4.93
N MET A 75 7.38 -11.38 -4.34
CA MET A 75 7.86 -10.10 -4.85
C MET A 75 9.38 -10.03 -4.85
N ALA A 76 10.04 -10.46 -3.77
CA ALA A 76 11.49 -10.50 -3.67
C ALA A 76 12.14 -11.42 -4.71
N ALA A 77 11.53 -12.58 -4.98
CA ALA A 77 12.01 -13.54 -5.97
C ALA A 77 11.88 -13.05 -7.42
N LEU A 78 10.97 -12.11 -7.69
CA LEU A 78 10.80 -11.50 -9.01
C LEU A 78 11.86 -10.42 -9.29
N LEU A 79 12.44 -9.82 -8.25
CA LEU A 79 13.46 -8.79 -8.42
C LEU A 79 14.77 -9.39 -8.94
N ALA A 80 15.57 -8.55 -9.60
CA ALA A 80 16.97 -8.87 -9.86
C ALA A 80 17.67 -9.24 -8.54
N PRO A 81 18.74 -10.07 -8.56
CA PRO A 81 19.37 -10.59 -7.35
C PRO A 81 19.60 -9.51 -6.29
N ILE A 82 18.93 -9.65 -5.16
CA ILE A 82 19.06 -8.73 -4.04
C ILE A 82 20.36 -9.04 -3.32
N THR A 83 21.22 -8.04 -3.20
CA THR A 83 22.52 -8.16 -2.53
C THR A 83 22.62 -7.15 -1.39
N ARG A 84 23.69 -7.24 -0.60
CA ARG A 84 23.99 -6.23 0.45
C ARG A 84 24.17 -4.81 -0.09
N ALA A 85 24.52 -4.67 -1.37
CA ALA A 85 24.65 -3.37 -2.03
C ALA A 85 23.30 -2.80 -2.48
N THR A 86 22.25 -3.63 -2.57
CA THR A 86 20.92 -3.21 -3.01
C THR A 86 20.31 -2.25 -1.98
N ARG A 87 19.66 -1.20 -2.51
CA ARG A 87 18.84 -0.27 -1.74
C ARG A 87 17.41 -0.39 -2.22
N ILE A 88 16.48 -0.64 -1.30
CA ILE A 88 15.06 -0.82 -1.58
C ILE A 88 14.29 0.34 -0.96
N LEU A 89 13.31 0.84 -1.68
CA LEU A 89 12.33 1.81 -1.20
C LEU A 89 10.98 1.09 -1.08
N ASP A 90 10.46 1.03 0.14
CA ASP A 90 9.16 0.44 0.47
C ASP A 90 8.14 1.57 0.67
N LEU A 91 7.16 1.66 -0.23
CA LEU A 91 6.13 2.69 -0.25
C LEU A 91 4.84 2.09 0.29
N GLY A 92 4.41 2.55 1.47
CA GLY A 92 3.24 2.00 2.17
C GLY A 92 3.66 0.85 3.06
N SER A 93 4.73 1.05 3.81
CA SER A 93 5.43 -0.01 4.53
C SER A 93 4.67 -0.60 5.72
N GLY A 94 3.59 0.05 6.16
CA GLY A 94 2.85 -0.30 7.39
C GLY A 94 3.80 -0.49 8.58
N TYR A 95 3.66 -1.59 9.31
CA TYR A 95 4.55 -1.99 10.42
C TYR A 95 5.95 -2.44 10.00
N GLY A 96 6.34 -2.35 8.72
CA GLY A 96 7.70 -2.63 8.25
C GLY A 96 8.06 -4.12 8.08
N GLY A 97 7.08 -5.03 8.04
CA GLY A 97 7.32 -6.47 7.92
C GLY A 97 8.11 -6.88 6.65
N ALA A 98 7.83 -6.25 5.51
CA ALA A 98 8.57 -6.49 4.27
C ALA A 98 10.02 -6.00 4.37
N ALA A 99 10.23 -4.80 4.89
CA ALA A 99 11.55 -4.23 5.09
C ALA A 99 12.43 -5.07 6.02
N ARG A 100 11.88 -5.53 7.15
CA ARG A 100 12.59 -6.41 8.09
C ARG A 100 12.95 -7.75 7.45
N TYR A 101 12.02 -8.37 6.72
CA TYR A 101 12.30 -9.60 5.97
C TYR A 101 13.43 -9.42 4.97
N LEU A 102 13.38 -8.38 4.13
CA LEU A 102 14.37 -8.13 3.09
C LEU A 102 15.75 -7.85 3.69
N ALA A 103 15.83 -6.98 4.70
CA ALA A 103 17.08 -6.65 5.38
C ALA A 103 17.70 -7.86 6.07
N ARG A 104 16.91 -8.65 6.81
CA ARG A 104 17.39 -9.86 7.50
C ARG A 104 17.86 -10.94 6.54
N THR A 105 17.13 -11.15 5.43
CA THR A 105 17.39 -12.24 4.48
C THR A 105 18.54 -11.92 3.54
N TYR A 106 18.59 -10.71 3.01
CA TYR A 106 19.57 -10.33 1.96
C TYR A 106 20.67 -9.40 2.45
N GLY A 107 20.55 -8.84 3.66
CA GLY A 107 21.48 -7.84 4.19
C GLY A 107 21.46 -6.52 3.41
N CYS A 108 20.40 -6.26 2.64
CA CYS A 108 20.23 -5.03 1.87
C CYS A 108 19.74 -3.88 2.75
N ASN A 109 19.80 -2.66 2.21
CA ASN A 109 19.28 -1.47 2.89
C ASN A 109 17.84 -1.21 2.44
N VAL A 110 16.93 -0.94 3.37
CA VAL A 110 15.52 -0.65 3.07
C VAL A 110 15.12 0.69 3.68
N CYS A 111 14.57 1.58 2.86
CA CYS A 111 13.94 2.81 3.32
C CYS A 111 12.43 2.65 3.24
N CYS A 112 11.76 2.80 4.39
CA CYS A 112 10.32 2.70 4.54
C CYS A 112 9.72 4.11 4.52
N VAL A 113 8.65 4.30 3.74
CA VAL A 113 7.85 5.53 3.73
C VAL A 113 6.40 5.16 3.97
N ASN A 114 5.81 5.72 5.03
CA ASN A 114 4.42 5.48 5.38
C ASN A 114 3.76 6.72 6.01
N VAL A 115 2.45 6.85 5.82
CA VAL A 115 1.69 8.06 6.22
C VAL A 115 1.21 8.02 7.67
N SER A 116 1.08 6.83 8.26
CA SER A 116 0.66 6.64 9.66
C SER A 116 1.86 6.68 10.58
N GLU A 117 1.85 7.61 11.55
CA GLU A 117 2.94 7.70 12.52
C GLU A 117 2.83 6.61 13.59
N VAL A 118 1.61 6.15 13.93
CA VAL A 118 1.41 5.01 14.83
C VAL A 118 2.06 3.74 14.26
N GLU A 119 1.85 3.47 12.97
CA GLU A 119 2.52 2.35 12.31
C GLU A 119 4.05 2.56 12.20
N ASN A 120 4.51 3.79 11.99
CA ASN A 120 5.94 4.11 11.92
C ASN A 120 6.64 3.90 13.25
N GLU A 121 6.08 4.39 14.35
CA GLU A 121 6.60 4.19 15.71
C GLU A 121 6.75 2.69 15.99
N ARG A 122 5.69 1.92 15.73
CA ARG A 122 5.72 0.47 15.89
C ARG A 122 6.74 -0.20 14.99
N SER A 123 6.86 0.24 13.74
CA SER A 123 7.88 -0.26 12.82
C SER A 123 9.30 0.02 13.33
N ARG A 124 9.57 1.18 13.93
CA ARG A 124 10.88 1.52 14.50
C ARG A 124 11.20 0.65 15.70
N GLU A 125 10.24 0.41 16.59
CA GLU A 125 10.40 -0.52 17.73
C GLU A 125 10.79 -1.92 17.25
N MET A 126 10.02 -2.49 16.33
CA MET A 126 10.28 -3.83 15.80
C MET A 126 11.62 -3.93 15.05
N VAL A 127 12.02 -2.87 14.34
CA VAL A 127 13.33 -2.80 13.67
C VAL A 127 14.47 -2.82 14.69
N GLU A 128 14.33 -2.10 15.80
CA GLU A 128 15.32 -2.07 16.89
C GLU A 128 15.37 -3.40 17.64
N GLU A 129 14.21 -3.99 17.97
CA GLU A 129 14.10 -5.31 18.60
C GLU A 129 14.79 -6.42 17.80
N GLU A 130 14.73 -6.36 16.46
CA GLU A 130 15.41 -7.30 15.56
C GLU A 130 16.88 -6.91 15.27
N GLY A 131 17.39 -5.80 15.81
CA GLY A 131 18.76 -5.33 15.58
C GLY A 131 19.03 -4.84 14.16
N LEU A 132 17.99 -4.44 13.42
CA LEU A 132 18.04 -4.08 12.01
C LEU A 132 18.16 -2.56 11.77
N GLY A 133 18.28 -1.74 12.82
CA GLY A 133 18.29 -0.27 12.71
C GLY A 133 19.39 0.33 11.81
N ARG A 134 20.45 -0.43 11.51
CA ARG A 134 21.49 0.01 10.54
C ARG A 134 21.11 -0.24 9.07
N LEU A 135 20.15 -1.12 8.82
CA LEU A 135 19.73 -1.56 7.49
C LEU A 135 18.34 -1.02 7.12
N VAL A 136 17.48 -0.78 8.10
CA VAL A 136 16.10 -0.32 7.88
C VAL A 136 15.91 1.07 8.46
N GLY A 137 15.55 2.02 7.60
CA GLY A 137 15.13 3.36 7.99
C GLY A 137 13.62 3.54 7.82
N VAL A 138 12.95 4.20 8.77
CA VAL A 138 11.50 4.45 8.75
C VAL A 138 11.21 5.94 8.78
N ARG A 139 10.41 6.41 7.82
CA ARG A 139 10.07 7.83 7.64
C ARG A 139 8.58 8.04 7.49
N GLU A 140 8.06 9.05 8.18
CA GLU A 140 6.75 9.59 7.84
C GLU A 140 6.84 10.28 6.48
N GLY A 141 5.88 10.01 5.61
CA GLY A 141 5.75 10.74 4.36
C GLY A 141 4.56 10.26 3.55
N CYS A 142 3.95 11.18 2.81
CA CYS A 142 3.05 10.79 1.74
C CYS A 142 3.83 10.65 0.43
N PHE A 143 3.49 9.66 -0.40
CA PHE A 143 4.07 9.57 -1.74
C PHE A 143 3.81 10.85 -2.53
N GLU A 144 2.65 11.48 -2.33
CA GLU A 144 2.25 12.76 -2.94
C GLU A 144 3.16 13.94 -2.55
N ASP A 145 3.81 13.87 -1.39
CA ASP A 145 4.79 14.87 -0.94
C ASP A 145 6.14 14.73 -1.66
N LEU A 146 6.35 13.65 -2.44
CA LEU A 146 7.39 13.55 -3.47
C LEU A 146 7.07 14.44 -4.69
N GLY A 147 6.43 15.60 -4.45
CA GLY A 147 5.57 16.35 -5.36
C GLY A 147 6.20 16.90 -6.65
N SER A 148 7.51 16.76 -6.86
CA SER A 148 8.12 16.96 -8.18
C SER A 148 7.86 15.78 -9.14
N ILE A 149 7.54 14.59 -8.61
CA ILE A 149 7.41 13.33 -9.36
C ILE A 149 5.94 12.96 -9.64
N LEU A 150 5.00 13.27 -8.74
CA LEU A 150 3.61 12.75 -8.82
C LEU A 150 2.55 13.71 -9.37
N LYS A 151 2.94 14.86 -9.95
CA LYS A 151 2.03 15.90 -10.51
C LYS A 151 1.10 15.44 -11.65
N ARG A 152 1.06 14.14 -11.98
CA ARG A 152 0.39 13.59 -13.17
C ARG A 152 -0.74 12.60 -12.87
N LEU A 153 -0.89 12.12 -11.63
CA LEU A 153 -1.85 11.05 -11.31
C LEU A 153 -3.07 11.61 -10.57
N LYS A 154 -4.08 12.06 -11.34
CA LYS A 154 -5.42 12.38 -10.80
C LYS A 154 -6.20 11.07 -10.69
N LEU A 155 -6.43 10.55 -9.48
CA LEU A 155 -7.17 9.30 -9.28
C LEU A 155 -8.53 9.53 -8.60
N GLN A 156 -9.58 8.94 -9.17
CA GLN A 156 -10.96 8.87 -8.63
C GLN A 156 -11.54 7.43 -8.68
N SER A 157 -10.74 6.41 -9.03
CA SER A 157 -11.13 5.00 -9.10
C SER A 157 -10.02 4.09 -8.57
N LEU A 158 -10.37 2.83 -8.27
CA LEU A 158 -9.37 1.76 -8.12
C LEU A 158 -8.55 1.68 -9.41
N GLY A 159 -7.24 1.47 -9.27
CA GLY A 159 -6.36 1.26 -10.41
C GLY A 159 -6.68 -0.04 -11.11
N ASP A 160 -6.55 -0.06 -12.43
CA ASP A 160 -6.59 -1.26 -13.25
C ASP A 160 -5.21 -1.58 -13.82
N VAL A 161 -4.98 -2.85 -14.15
CA VAL A 161 -3.67 -3.34 -14.63
C VAL A 161 -3.20 -2.59 -15.88
N GLU A 162 -4.10 -2.29 -16.81
CA GLU A 162 -3.76 -1.62 -18.07
C GLU A 162 -3.35 -0.16 -17.82
N SER A 163 -4.02 0.53 -16.92
CA SER A 163 -3.65 1.87 -16.48
C SER A 163 -2.25 1.90 -15.86
N TYR A 164 -1.92 0.94 -14.97
CA TYR A 164 -0.56 0.86 -14.40
C TYR A 164 0.49 0.61 -15.49
N ARG A 165 0.27 -0.36 -16.38
CA ARG A 165 1.18 -0.63 -17.50
C ARG A 165 1.43 0.63 -18.33
N ARG A 166 0.36 1.30 -18.76
CA ARG A 166 0.46 2.55 -19.52
C ARG A 166 1.24 3.63 -18.76
N TRP A 167 0.98 3.84 -17.46
CA TRP A 167 1.70 4.85 -16.68
C TRP A 167 3.18 4.55 -16.53
N PHE A 168 3.56 3.28 -16.35
CA PHE A 168 4.95 2.87 -16.28
C PHE A 168 5.65 2.99 -17.64
N GLU A 169 5.00 2.59 -18.74
CA GLU A 169 5.50 2.76 -20.11
C GLU A 169 5.71 4.25 -20.45
N GLU A 170 4.75 5.12 -20.14
CA GLU A 170 4.88 6.58 -20.31
C GLU A 170 6.05 7.17 -19.50
N ALA A 171 6.39 6.55 -18.37
CA ALA A 171 7.53 6.92 -17.54
C ALA A 171 8.87 6.30 -18.02
N GLY A 172 8.85 5.53 -19.12
CA GLY A 172 10.02 4.91 -19.72
C GLY A 172 10.44 3.59 -19.08
N PHE A 173 9.54 2.91 -18.37
CA PHE A 173 9.76 1.55 -17.88
C PHE A 173 9.30 0.52 -18.92
N VAL A 174 9.89 -0.66 -18.85
CA VAL A 174 9.52 -1.84 -19.63
C VAL A 174 8.70 -2.78 -18.74
N ASP A 175 7.53 -3.20 -19.21
CA ASP A 175 6.73 -4.25 -18.57
C ASP A 175 7.42 -5.61 -18.69
N VAL A 176 7.68 -6.24 -17.56
CA VAL A 176 8.23 -7.60 -17.48
C VAL A 176 7.11 -8.64 -17.44
N GLY A 177 6.00 -8.31 -16.79
CA GLY A 177 4.89 -9.22 -16.64
C GLY A 177 3.98 -8.91 -15.46
N PHE A 178 2.89 -9.67 -15.44
CA PHE A 178 1.88 -9.67 -14.38
C PHE A 178 1.75 -11.07 -13.82
N VAL A 179 1.95 -11.21 -12.51
CA VAL A 179 1.64 -12.43 -11.77
C VAL A 179 0.22 -12.30 -11.25
N ASP A 180 -0.71 -12.96 -11.93
CA ASP A 180 -2.10 -13.01 -11.53
C ASP A 180 -2.28 -13.90 -10.29
N LEU A 181 -2.79 -13.31 -9.22
CA LEU A 181 -3.11 -13.96 -7.95
C LEU A 181 -4.59 -13.78 -7.59
N THR A 182 -5.44 -13.43 -8.56
CA THR A 182 -6.85 -13.05 -8.32
C THR A 182 -7.62 -14.13 -7.57
N ARG A 183 -7.27 -15.42 -7.75
CA ARG A 183 -7.89 -16.54 -7.04
C ARG A 183 -7.70 -16.47 -5.51
N ASP A 184 -6.56 -15.97 -5.07
CA ASP A 184 -6.22 -15.89 -3.64
C ASP A 184 -6.95 -14.75 -2.94
N MET A 185 -7.48 -13.77 -3.69
CA MET A 185 -8.19 -12.63 -3.15
C MET A 185 -9.44 -13.06 -2.36
N GLU A 186 -10.26 -13.93 -2.95
CA GLU A 186 -11.44 -14.49 -2.28
C GLU A 186 -11.04 -15.25 -1.01
N VAL A 187 -10.01 -16.09 -1.13
CA VAL A 187 -9.53 -16.94 -0.02
C VAL A 187 -9.05 -16.08 1.13
N HIS A 188 -8.25 -15.05 0.85
CA HIS A 188 -7.67 -14.17 1.85
C HIS A 188 -8.74 -13.40 2.61
N TYR A 189 -9.61 -12.65 1.92
CA TYR A 189 -10.65 -11.87 2.59
C TYR A 189 -11.67 -12.78 3.31
N GLY A 190 -11.96 -13.95 2.76
CA GLY A 190 -12.75 -14.97 3.44
C GLY A 190 -12.08 -15.47 4.72
N ARG A 191 -10.76 -15.65 4.72
CA ARG A 191 -9.99 -16.08 5.91
C ARG A 191 -9.96 -14.99 6.98
N VAL A 192 -9.76 -13.73 6.60
CA VAL A 192 -9.81 -12.57 7.51
C VAL A 192 -11.19 -12.45 8.16
N LEU A 193 -12.27 -12.58 7.36
CA LEU A 193 -13.64 -12.56 7.88
C LEU A 193 -13.89 -13.68 8.89
N ARG A 194 -13.49 -14.93 8.58
CA ARG A 194 -13.62 -16.06 9.50
C ARG A 194 -12.82 -15.84 10.79
N GLU A 195 -11.60 -15.32 10.68
CA GLU A 195 -10.76 -15.02 11.85
C GLU A 195 -11.45 -13.99 12.76
N MET A 196 -11.94 -12.91 12.16
CA MET A 196 -12.66 -11.86 12.87
C MET A 196 -13.95 -12.36 13.53
N GLU A 197 -14.75 -13.18 12.84
CA GLU A 197 -15.96 -13.79 13.41
C GLU A 197 -15.64 -14.76 14.55
N SER A 198 -14.56 -15.54 14.44
CA SER A 198 -14.14 -16.48 15.49
C SER A 198 -13.62 -15.79 16.76
N ARG A 199 -13.05 -14.59 16.62
CA ARG A 199 -12.40 -13.83 17.70
C ARG A 199 -13.19 -12.60 18.15
N GLU A 200 -14.42 -12.43 17.68
CA GLU A 200 -15.27 -11.27 17.99
C GLU A 200 -15.42 -11.00 19.49
N ARG A 201 -15.47 -12.05 20.32
CA ARG A 201 -15.53 -11.90 21.79
C ARG A 201 -14.28 -11.26 22.38
N GLU A 202 -13.13 -11.52 21.78
CA GLU A 202 -11.83 -10.99 22.19
C GLU A 202 -11.67 -9.52 21.78
N LEU A 203 -12.32 -9.12 20.68
CA LEU A 203 -12.35 -7.73 20.20
C LEU A 203 -13.31 -6.83 20.99
N LYS A 204 -14.26 -7.43 21.72
CA LYS A 204 -15.32 -6.70 22.40
C LYS A 204 -14.78 -5.80 23.49
N GLY A 205 -15.08 -4.51 23.40
CA GLY A 205 -14.67 -3.50 24.37
C GLY A 205 -13.29 -2.88 24.09
N ASP A 206 -12.54 -3.45 23.14
CA ASP A 206 -11.27 -2.90 22.65
C ASP A 206 -11.45 -2.24 21.28
N ILE A 207 -12.28 -2.84 20.41
CA ILE A 207 -12.72 -2.28 19.14
C ILE A 207 -14.20 -1.91 19.22
N SER A 208 -14.60 -0.80 18.59
CA SER A 208 -16.01 -0.40 18.55
C SER A 208 -16.90 -1.40 17.78
N ASP A 209 -18.12 -1.62 18.28
CA ASP A 209 -19.10 -2.51 17.64
C ASP A 209 -19.45 -2.04 16.21
N ASP A 210 -19.48 -0.72 15.99
CA ASP A 210 -19.70 -0.12 14.67
C ASP A 210 -18.56 -0.45 13.70
N TYR A 211 -17.30 -0.36 14.15
CA TYR A 211 -16.15 -0.76 13.33
C TYR A 211 -16.22 -2.24 12.99
N VAL A 212 -16.52 -3.10 13.98
CA VAL A 212 -16.65 -4.55 13.77
C VAL A 212 -17.74 -4.85 12.73
N GLY A 213 -18.91 -4.23 12.86
CA GLY A 213 -20.02 -4.39 11.91
C GLY A 213 -19.64 -3.95 10.50
N ASN A 214 -19.09 -2.74 10.36
CA ASN A 214 -18.71 -2.16 9.07
C ASN A 214 -17.59 -2.96 8.39
N MET A 215 -16.58 -3.41 9.14
CA MET A 215 -15.48 -4.21 8.61
C MET A 215 -15.98 -5.57 8.09
N LYS A 216 -16.85 -6.26 8.83
CA LYS A 216 -17.46 -7.51 8.36
C LYS A 216 -18.24 -7.32 7.05
N VAL A 217 -19.00 -6.23 6.93
CA VAL A 217 -19.71 -5.88 5.68
C VAL A 217 -18.71 -5.63 4.55
N GLY A 218 -17.66 -4.84 4.81
CA GLY A 218 -16.59 -4.57 3.84
C GLY A 218 -15.90 -5.84 3.34
N LEU A 219 -15.51 -6.75 4.25
CA LEU A 219 -14.89 -8.03 3.92
C LEU A 219 -15.82 -8.91 3.07
N ARG A 220 -17.12 -8.95 3.35
CA ARG A 220 -18.10 -9.67 2.52
C ARG A 220 -18.20 -9.07 1.11
N ASN A 221 -18.17 -7.75 0.99
CA ASN A 221 -18.16 -7.07 -0.31
C ASN A 221 -16.89 -7.40 -1.11
N TRP A 222 -15.74 -7.49 -0.46
CA TRP A 222 -14.49 -7.91 -1.11
C TRP A 222 -14.55 -9.36 -1.60
N VAL A 223 -15.05 -10.29 -0.78
CA VAL A 223 -15.26 -11.70 -1.16
C VAL A 223 -16.20 -11.80 -2.36
N GLU A 224 -17.33 -11.11 -2.33
CA GLU A 224 -18.31 -11.12 -3.43
C GLU A 224 -17.74 -10.46 -4.71
N GLY A 225 -17.00 -9.35 -4.57
CA GLY A 225 -16.32 -8.69 -5.68
C GLY A 225 -15.31 -9.59 -6.37
N ALA A 226 -14.54 -10.36 -5.59
CA ALA A 226 -13.60 -11.36 -6.12
C ALA A 226 -14.32 -12.52 -6.82
N ARG A 227 -15.35 -13.10 -6.19
CA ARG A 227 -16.16 -14.20 -6.75
C ARG A 227 -16.83 -13.86 -8.07
N SER A 228 -17.35 -12.63 -8.16
CA SER A 228 -18.06 -12.14 -9.34
C SER A 228 -17.13 -11.70 -10.48
N GLY A 229 -15.81 -11.83 -10.33
CA GLY A 229 -14.83 -11.45 -11.35
C GLY A 229 -14.71 -9.94 -11.56
N ARG A 230 -15.22 -9.12 -10.63
CA ARG A 230 -15.16 -7.65 -10.71
C ARG A 230 -13.84 -7.08 -10.19
N LEU A 231 -13.06 -7.90 -9.49
CA LEU A 231 -11.80 -7.51 -8.87
C LEU A 231 -10.68 -8.42 -9.35
N CYS A 232 -9.49 -7.84 -9.45
CA CYS A 232 -8.26 -8.57 -9.71
C CYS A 232 -7.22 -8.24 -8.63
N TRP A 233 -6.32 -9.18 -8.40
CA TRP A 233 -5.16 -8.99 -7.52
C TRP A 233 -3.94 -9.67 -8.14
N GLY A 234 -2.78 -9.03 -8.03
CA GLY A 234 -1.55 -9.59 -8.55
C GLY A 234 -0.35 -8.67 -8.40
N ILE A 235 0.80 -9.12 -8.90
CA ILE A 235 2.06 -8.40 -8.83
C ILE A 235 2.43 -7.95 -10.24
N LEU A 236 2.61 -6.65 -10.44
CA LEU A 236 3.18 -6.09 -11.66
C LEU A 236 4.68 -5.88 -11.49
N GLN A 237 5.44 -6.25 -12.52
CA GLN A 237 6.88 -6.08 -12.53
C GLN A 237 7.30 -5.18 -13.69
N PHE A 238 8.11 -4.18 -13.38
CA PHE A 238 8.67 -3.25 -14.34
C PHE A 238 10.19 -3.12 -14.13
N HIS A 239 10.93 -2.87 -15.21
CA HIS A 239 12.34 -2.47 -15.12
C HIS A 239 12.57 -1.18 -15.91
N ARG A 240 13.65 -0.47 -15.60
CA ARG A 240 14.08 0.73 -16.31
C ARG A 240 15.46 0.53 -16.90
#